data_AF-A0A931CMI7-F1
#
_entry.id   AF-A0A931CMI7-F1
#
_cell.length_a   1.000
_cell.length_b   1.000
_cell.length_c   1.000
_cell.angle_alpha   90.00
_cell.angle_beta   90.00
_cell.angle_gamma   90.00
#
_symmetry.space_group_name_H-M   'P 1'
#
loop_
_entity.id
_entity.type
_entity.pdbx_description
1 polymer ?
#
loop_
_entity_poly.entity_id
_entity_poly.type
_entity_poly.pdbx_seq_one_letter_code
_entity_poly.pdbx_strand_id
1 'polypeptide(L)'
;MGALKLVSRLVPKQLNDELALAKAELKRKGMALGIASAIFAVALVFLALLVVALIVAGIMGLATVMPAWLAALLVAALFLVLLLIAGLVGYLRLKKALPLKPEQALTGMRYDVAIAKEGGKFNVSTMVAKPISNAEAKAKKAEKVAKAKRAKAQKEAKAVQNGPAPSEHDLSARTAARREHLLALRATIIARADIRKDARVLWQNAKITADDAAADTRHKFAELSGTTAVETAKERWFPAGVFMVSTTVLVVLLRKLIRK
;
A
#
# COMPACT_ATOMS: atom_id res chain seq x y z
N MET A 1 -6.66 -24.95 19.48
CA MET A 1 -6.89 -24.09 18.30
C MET A 1 -7.29 -22.66 18.70
N GLY A 2 -6.49 -21.96 19.50
CA GLY A 2 -6.80 -20.60 19.99
C GLY A 2 -6.02 -19.49 19.26
N ALA A 3 -4.75 -19.74 18.95
CA ALA A 3 -3.83 -18.70 18.46
C ALA A 3 -4.22 -18.13 17.07
N LEU A 4 -4.57 -18.97 16.09
CA LEU A 4 -4.89 -18.51 14.73
C LEU A 4 -6.18 -17.67 14.65
N LYS A 5 -7.14 -17.94 15.55
CA LYS A 5 -8.42 -17.22 15.67
C LYS A 5 -8.28 -15.89 16.40
N LEU A 6 -7.28 -15.78 17.28
CA LEU A 6 -6.89 -14.54 17.92
C LEU A 6 -6.15 -13.66 16.90
N VAL A 7 -5.14 -14.20 16.21
CA VAL A 7 -4.37 -13.48 15.19
C VAL A 7 -5.26 -12.92 14.08
N SER A 8 -6.20 -13.71 13.52
CA SER A 8 -7.08 -13.20 12.44
C SER A 8 -8.09 -12.13 12.87
N ARG A 9 -8.36 -12.01 14.18
CA ARG A 9 -9.29 -11.02 14.74
C ARG A 9 -8.57 -9.78 15.29
N LEU A 10 -7.34 -9.95 15.78
CA LEU A 10 -6.51 -8.89 16.36
C LEU A 10 -5.77 -8.08 15.29
N VAL A 11 -5.24 -8.73 14.25
CA VAL A 11 -4.46 -8.06 13.19
C VAL A 11 -5.24 -6.94 12.47
N PRO A 12 -6.47 -7.14 11.96
CA PRO A 12 -7.19 -6.05 11.29
C PRO A 12 -7.60 -4.92 12.23
N LYS A 13 -7.83 -5.21 13.52
CA LYS A 13 -8.10 -4.18 14.53
C LYS A 13 -6.84 -3.35 14.81
N GLN A 14 -5.71 -4.01 15.01
CA GLN A 14 -4.43 -3.34 15.26
C GLN A 14 -4.00 -2.48 14.07
N LEU A 15 -4.19 -2.96 12.84
CA LEU A 15 -3.94 -2.14 11.64
C LEU A 15 -4.86 -0.91 11.56
N ASN A 16 -6.15 -1.05 11.92
CA ASN A 16 -7.07 0.08 11.95
C ASN A 16 -6.69 1.09 13.05
N ASP A 17 -6.22 0.62 14.19
CA ASP A 17 -5.78 1.46 15.31
C ASP A 17 -4.49 2.22 14.97
N GLU A 18 -3.51 1.55 14.37
CA GLU A 18 -2.27 2.17 13.85
C GLU A 18 -2.56 3.19 12.74
N LEU A 19 -3.49 2.88 11.83
CA LEU A 19 -3.94 3.82 10.81
C LEU A 19 -4.71 5.01 11.42
N ALA A 20 -5.51 4.79 12.45
CA ALA A 20 -6.21 5.86 13.17
C ALA A 20 -5.23 6.77 13.90
N LEU A 21 -4.19 6.19 14.50
CA LEU A 21 -3.11 6.92 15.19
C LEU A 21 -2.27 7.72 14.18
N ALA A 22 -1.86 7.11 13.07
CA ALA A 22 -1.15 7.80 11.98
C ALA A 22 -1.99 8.94 11.39
N LYS A 23 -3.30 8.75 11.19
CA LYS A 23 -4.21 9.82 10.76
C LYS A 23 -4.32 10.94 11.78
N ALA A 24 -4.43 10.61 13.07
CA ALA A 24 -4.49 11.60 14.14
C ALA A 24 -3.19 12.41 14.24
N GLU A 25 -2.05 11.75 14.09
CA GLU A 25 -0.74 12.40 14.07
C GLU A 25 -0.54 13.28 12.84
N LEU A 26 -0.90 12.78 11.64
CA LEU A 26 -0.90 13.58 10.41
C LEU A 26 -1.85 14.76 10.49
N LYS A 27 -3.02 14.61 11.13
CA LYS A 27 -3.96 15.71 11.35
C LYS A 27 -3.39 16.75 12.31
N ARG A 28 -2.78 16.34 13.42
CA ARG A 28 -2.11 17.25 14.36
C ARG A 28 -0.94 17.99 13.72
N LYS A 29 -0.04 17.26 13.05
CA LYS A 29 1.11 17.85 12.31
C LYS A 29 0.64 18.73 11.16
N GLY A 30 -0.39 18.31 10.42
CA GLY A 30 -0.99 19.03 9.32
C GLY A 30 -1.71 20.31 9.77
N MET A 31 -2.40 20.30 10.90
CA MET A 31 -3.01 21.50 11.49
C MET A 31 -1.94 22.50 11.95
N ALA A 32 -0.88 22.03 12.63
CA ALA A 32 0.22 22.91 13.04
C ALA A 32 0.91 23.55 11.83
N LEU A 33 1.22 22.76 10.79
CA LEU A 33 1.78 23.27 9.54
C LEU A 33 0.79 24.19 8.82
N GLY A 34 -0.51 23.89 8.86
CA GLY A 34 -1.56 24.70 8.25
C GLY A 34 -1.71 26.07 8.90
N ILE A 35 -1.73 26.14 10.23
CA ILE A 35 -1.77 27.41 10.99
C ILE A 35 -0.50 28.22 10.73
N ALA A 36 0.68 27.59 10.79
CA ALA A 36 1.94 28.25 10.46
C ALA A 36 1.93 28.80 9.02
N SER A 37 1.44 28.02 8.06
CA SER A 37 1.33 28.43 6.66
C SER A 37 0.34 29.58 6.47
N ALA A 38 -0.75 29.61 7.23
CA ALA A 38 -1.73 30.69 7.19
C ALA A 38 -1.15 32.01 7.70
N ILE A 39 -0.45 31.99 8.84
CA ILE A 39 0.24 33.17 9.38
C ILE A 39 1.33 33.63 8.40
N PHE A 40 2.09 32.69 7.83
CA PHE A 40 3.13 33.01 6.85
C PHE A 40 2.54 33.62 5.57
N ALA A 41 1.36 33.17 5.12
CA ALA A 41 0.67 33.76 3.99
C ALA A 41 0.30 35.24 4.26
N VAL A 42 -0.23 35.54 5.45
CA VAL A 42 -0.52 36.93 5.85
C VAL A 42 0.77 37.75 5.92
N ALA A 43 1.83 37.22 6.52
CA ALA A 43 3.13 37.89 6.59
C ALA A 43 3.70 38.18 5.20
N LEU A 44 3.57 37.26 4.24
CA LEU A 44 4.01 37.46 2.85
C LEU A 44 3.20 38.57 2.15
N VAL A 45 1.91 38.71 2.43
CA VAL A 45 1.10 39.83 1.91
C VAL A 45 1.61 41.17 2.44
N PHE A 46 1.83 41.28 3.76
CA PHE A 46 2.39 42.50 4.35
C PHE A 46 3.82 42.79 3.87
N LEU A 47 4.65 41.75 3.69
CA LEU A 47 5.97 41.90 3.11
C LEU A 47 5.90 42.42 1.66
N ALA A 48 4.96 41.93 0.86
CA ALA A 48 4.76 42.42 -0.51
C ALA A 48 4.35 43.91 -0.51
N LEU A 49 3.43 44.31 0.37
CA LEU A 49 3.04 45.72 0.53
C LEU A 49 4.21 46.59 0.99
N LEU A 50 5.02 46.11 1.94
CA LEU A 50 6.23 46.79 2.40
C LEU A 50 7.23 47.00 1.27
N VAL A 51 7.47 45.98 0.44
CA VAL A 51 8.37 46.09 -0.72
C VAL A 51 7.87 47.15 -1.70
N VAL A 52 6.57 47.18 -2.01
CA VAL A 52 5.99 48.22 -2.86
C VAL A 52 6.19 49.61 -2.25
N ALA A 53 5.93 49.78 -0.95
CA ALA A 53 6.13 51.05 -0.26
C ALA A 53 7.60 51.50 -0.28
N LEU A 54 8.54 50.59 -0.09
CA LEU A 54 9.99 50.86 -0.18
C LEU A 54 10.42 51.23 -1.60
N ILE A 55 9.86 50.59 -2.63
CA ILE A 55 10.11 50.96 -4.03
C ILE A 55 9.65 52.39 -4.28
N VAL A 56 8.42 52.73 -3.89
CA VAL A 56 7.88 54.09 -4.05
C VAL A 56 8.72 55.11 -3.28
N ALA A 57 9.07 54.82 -2.03
CA ALA A 57 9.91 55.69 -1.21
C ALA A 57 11.30 55.88 -1.83
N GLY A 58 11.92 54.82 -2.37
CA GLY A 58 13.20 54.89 -3.07
C GLY A 58 13.13 55.74 -4.34
N ILE A 59 12.06 55.59 -5.13
CA ILE A 59 11.83 56.42 -6.32
C ILE A 59 11.65 57.89 -5.93
N MET A 60 10.81 58.18 -4.95
CA MET A 60 10.57 59.56 -4.48
C MET A 60 11.82 60.20 -3.88
N GLY A 61 12.61 59.43 -3.11
CA GLY A 61 13.89 59.89 -2.57
C GLY A 61 14.89 60.23 -3.68
N LEU A 62 15.02 59.36 -4.68
CA LEU A 62 15.94 59.60 -5.80
C LEU A 62 15.43 60.69 -6.76
N ALA A 63 14.11 60.89 -6.85
CA ALA A 63 13.49 61.95 -7.62
C ALA A 63 13.79 63.37 -7.08
N THR A 64 14.35 63.49 -5.87
CA THR A 64 14.81 64.79 -5.34
C THR A 64 16.09 65.30 -6.01
N VAL A 65 16.90 64.39 -6.59
CA VAL A 65 18.18 64.72 -7.23
C VAL A 65 18.17 64.55 -8.75
N MET A 66 17.15 63.90 -9.32
CA MET A 66 17.00 63.68 -10.76
C MET A 66 15.52 63.56 -11.17
N PRO A 67 15.18 63.64 -12.47
CA PRO A 67 13.78 63.50 -12.92
C PRO A 67 13.15 62.17 -12.49
N ALA A 68 11.87 62.22 -12.07
CA ALA A 68 11.16 61.06 -11.53
C ALA A 68 11.11 59.85 -12.49
N TRP A 69 11.02 60.09 -13.80
CA TRP A 69 11.02 59.02 -14.80
C TRP A 69 12.36 58.26 -14.83
N LEU A 70 13.48 58.96 -14.65
CA LEU A 70 14.82 58.35 -14.63
C LEU A 70 15.05 57.61 -13.32
N ALA A 71 14.61 58.17 -12.19
CA ALA A 71 14.64 57.50 -10.89
C ALA A 71 13.89 56.16 -10.92
N ALA A 72 12.68 56.14 -11.49
CA ALA A 72 11.88 54.92 -11.64
C ALA A 72 12.60 53.85 -12.48
N LEU A 73 13.24 54.23 -13.59
CA LEU A 73 14.01 53.31 -14.42
C LEU A 73 15.23 52.74 -13.70
N LEU A 74 15.95 53.54 -12.91
CA LEU A 74 17.11 53.07 -12.15
C LEU A 74 16.72 52.09 -11.05
N VAL A 75 15.67 52.38 -10.29
CA VAL A 75 15.15 51.47 -9.26
C VAL A 75 14.66 50.18 -9.92
N ALA A 76 13.94 50.26 -11.05
CA ALA A 76 13.52 49.08 -11.80
C ALA A 76 14.70 48.23 -12.28
N ALA A 77 15.76 48.87 -12.80
CA ALA A 77 16.98 48.18 -13.24
C ALA A 77 17.67 47.47 -12.06
N LEU A 78 17.76 48.10 -10.90
CA LEU A 78 18.31 47.49 -9.68
C LEU A 78 17.52 46.22 -9.30
N PHE A 79 16.19 46.30 -9.25
CA PHE A 79 15.35 45.14 -8.93
C PHE A 79 15.46 44.04 -9.99
N LEU A 80 15.57 44.39 -11.27
CA LEU A 80 15.76 43.42 -12.35
C LEU A 80 17.05 42.60 -12.16
N VAL A 81 18.15 43.24 -11.78
CA VAL A 81 19.42 42.57 -11.47
C VAL A 81 19.27 41.65 -10.26
N LEU A 82 18.63 42.11 -9.18
CA LEU A 82 18.36 41.30 -8.00
C LEU A 82 17.51 40.06 -8.33
N LEU A 83 16.46 40.23 -9.14
CA LEU A 83 15.59 39.16 -9.63
C LEU A 83 16.36 38.15 -10.47
N LEU A 84 17.25 38.61 -11.35
CA LEU A 84 18.13 37.74 -12.15
C LEU A 84 19.05 36.89 -11.26
N ILE A 85 19.70 37.50 -10.27
CA ILE A 85 20.59 36.80 -9.35
C ILE A 85 19.79 35.79 -8.51
N ALA A 86 18.69 36.21 -7.90
CA ALA A 86 17.85 35.34 -7.08
C ALA A 86 17.25 34.20 -7.90
N GLY A 87 16.77 34.49 -9.11
CA GLY A 87 16.23 33.52 -10.05
C GLY A 87 17.28 32.50 -10.49
N LEU A 88 18.50 32.95 -10.78
CA LEU A 88 19.61 32.06 -11.16
C LEU A 88 20.04 31.18 -9.98
N VAL A 89 20.21 31.74 -8.79
CA VAL A 89 20.54 30.98 -7.57
C VAL A 89 19.44 29.96 -7.27
N GLY A 90 18.17 30.38 -7.32
CA GLY A 90 17.01 29.51 -7.14
C GLY A 90 16.99 28.37 -8.16
N TYR A 91 17.21 28.69 -9.44
CA TYR A 91 17.29 27.70 -10.51
C TYR A 91 18.44 26.71 -10.31
N LEU A 92 19.63 27.19 -9.93
CA LEU A 92 20.79 26.34 -9.67
C LEU A 92 20.56 25.42 -8.46
N ARG A 93 19.94 25.92 -7.40
CA ARG A 93 19.55 25.12 -6.23
C ARG A 93 18.49 24.09 -6.58
N LEU A 94 17.46 24.48 -7.35
CA LEU A 94 16.40 23.58 -7.79
C LEU A 94 16.94 22.49 -8.73
N LYS A 95 17.86 22.85 -9.63
CA LYS A 95 18.54 21.90 -10.52
C LYS A 95 19.39 20.90 -9.74
N LYS A 96 20.03 21.30 -8.64
CA LYS A 96 20.75 20.37 -7.74
C LYS A 96 19.81 19.50 -6.90
N ALA A 97 18.62 20.00 -6.56
CA ALA A 97 17.60 19.25 -5.83
C ALA A 97 16.81 18.27 -6.72
N LEU A 98 16.99 18.33 -8.05
CA LEU A 98 16.44 17.38 -9.01
C LEU A 98 17.55 16.41 -9.45
N PRO A 99 17.35 15.09 -9.38
CA PRO A 99 16.08 14.41 -9.56
C PRO A 99 15.33 14.14 -8.25
N LEU A 100 14.16 14.76 -8.07
CA LEU A 100 13.11 14.34 -7.13
C LEU A 100 12.45 13.01 -7.56
N LYS A 101 13.18 12.18 -8.31
CA LYS A 101 12.84 10.78 -8.49
C LYS A 101 13.55 10.09 -7.34
N PRO A 102 12.85 9.62 -6.31
CA PRO A 102 13.46 8.70 -5.36
C PRO A 102 13.73 7.42 -6.14
N GLU A 103 14.85 7.36 -6.86
CA GLU A 103 15.17 6.25 -7.76
C GLU A 103 15.22 4.94 -7.00
N GLN A 104 15.68 5.00 -5.75
CA GLN A 104 15.68 3.85 -4.84
C GLN A 104 14.25 3.39 -4.51
N ALA A 105 13.33 4.31 -4.16
CA ALA A 105 11.94 3.95 -3.86
C ALA A 105 11.17 3.49 -5.11
N LEU A 106 11.42 4.11 -6.26
CA LEU A 106 10.83 3.72 -7.55
C LEU A 106 11.36 2.37 -8.03
N THR A 107 12.64 2.07 -7.79
CA THR A 107 13.25 0.78 -8.17
C THR A 107 12.73 -0.33 -7.27
N GLY A 108 12.62 -0.11 -5.95
CA GLY A 108 12.02 -1.07 -5.01
C GLY A 108 10.58 -1.40 -5.36
N MET A 109 9.73 -0.38 -5.60
CA MET A 109 8.34 -0.61 -5.98
C MET A 109 8.19 -1.35 -7.31
N ARG A 110 9.06 -1.08 -8.29
CA ARG A 110 9.09 -1.78 -9.57
C ARG A 110 9.58 -3.23 -9.42
N TYR A 111 10.56 -3.45 -8.55
CA TYR A 111 11.07 -4.76 -8.18
C TYR A 111 9.97 -5.61 -7.53
N ASP A 112 9.26 -5.04 -6.56
CA ASP A 112 8.18 -5.73 -5.84
C ASP A 112 7.00 -6.06 -6.76
N VAL A 113 6.62 -5.13 -7.64
CA VAL A 113 5.57 -5.36 -8.65
C VAL A 113 6.01 -6.40 -9.69
N ALA A 114 7.27 -6.39 -10.09
CA ALA A 114 7.78 -7.35 -11.05
C ALA A 114 7.87 -8.76 -10.45
N ILE A 115 8.28 -8.91 -9.19
CA ILE A 115 8.22 -10.19 -8.47
C ILE A 115 6.77 -10.64 -8.27
N ALA A 116 5.85 -9.75 -7.93
CA ALA A 116 4.44 -10.09 -7.80
C ALA A 116 3.82 -10.57 -9.12
N LYS A 117 4.33 -10.09 -10.26
CA LYS A 117 3.84 -10.43 -11.60
C LYS A 117 4.53 -11.64 -12.23
N GLU A 118 5.83 -11.80 -12.02
CA GLU A 118 6.68 -12.79 -12.71
C GLU A 118 7.16 -13.92 -11.78
N GLY A 119 7.00 -13.77 -10.47
CA GLY A 119 7.41 -14.75 -9.47
C GLY A 119 8.92 -15.01 -9.48
N GLY A 120 9.33 -16.23 -9.13
CA GLY A 120 10.74 -16.64 -9.05
C GLY A 120 11.52 -16.69 -10.38
N LYS A 121 10.91 -16.26 -11.50
CA LYS A 121 11.59 -16.11 -12.80
C LYS A 121 12.13 -14.69 -13.02
N PHE A 122 11.89 -13.79 -12.07
CA PHE A 122 12.33 -12.41 -12.16
C PHE A 122 13.85 -12.28 -12.02
N ASN A 123 14.50 -11.66 -13.01
CA ASN A 123 15.96 -11.50 -13.04
C ASN A 123 16.32 -10.00 -13.02
N VAL A 124 17.04 -9.58 -11.96
CA VAL A 124 17.35 -8.17 -11.62
C VAL A 124 18.11 -7.44 -12.74
N SER A 125 18.85 -8.18 -13.55
CA SER A 125 19.67 -7.67 -14.66
C SER A 125 18.86 -7.07 -15.82
N THR A 126 17.54 -7.28 -15.88
CA THR A 126 16.66 -6.68 -16.90
C THR A 126 16.21 -5.25 -16.57
N MET A 127 16.46 -4.77 -15.34
CA MET A 127 16.04 -3.43 -14.90
C MET A 127 17.00 -2.29 -15.26
N VAL A 128 18.19 -2.58 -15.76
CA VAL A 128 19.12 -1.54 -16.22
C VAL A 128 18.64 -1.04 -17.59
N ALA A 129 17.86 0.04 -17.55
CA ALA A 129 17.41 0.72 -18.76
C ALA A 129 18.63 1.22 -19.54
N LYS A 130 18.80 0.76 -20.79
CA LYS A 130 19.75 1.35 -21.75
C LYS A 130 19.55 2.88 -21.77
N PRO A 131 20.63 3.69 -21.76
CA PRO A 131 20.51 5.14 -21.81
C PRO A 131 19.76 5.52 -23.09
N ILE A 132 18.56 6.08 -22.90
CA ILE A 132 17.67 6.46 -23.98
C ILE A 132 18.33 7.64 -24.71
N SER A 133 18.81 7.41 -25.93
CA SER A 133 19.28 8.48 -26.82
C SER A 133 18.19 9.55 -26.96
N ASN A 134 18.59 10.83 -27.03
CA ASN A 134 17.68 11.98 -27.12
C ASN A 134 16.61 11.84 -28.23
N ALA A 135 16.89 11.05 -29.28
CA ALA A 135 15.93 10.71 -30.34
C ALA A 135 14.76 9.84 -29.85
N GLU A 136 15.04 8.81 -29.05
CA GLU A 136 14.03 7.90 -28.51
C GLU A 136 13.21 8.54 -27.38
N ALA A 137 13.82 9.45 -26.60
CA ALA A 137 13.10 10.25 -25.61
C ALA A 137 12.13 11.23 -26.28
N LYS A 138 12.51 11.82 -27.41
CA LYS A 138 11.62 12.65 -28.24
C LYS A 138 10.53 11.81 -28.90
N ALA A 139 10.85 10.62 -29.41
CA ALA A 139 9.86 9.68 -29.97
C ALA A 139 8.83 9.24 -28.92
N LYS A 140 9.26 8.87 -27.69
CA LYS A 140 8.35 8.51 -26.59
C LYS A 140 7.53 9.69 -26.09
N LYS A 141 8.07 10.91 -26.11
CA LYS A 141 7.29 12.14 -25.81
C LYS A 141 6.27 12.41 -26.92
N ALA A 142 6.64 12.29 -28.19
CA ALA A 142 5.74 12.45 -29.32
C ALA A 142 4.63 11.39 -29.31
N GLU A 143 4.95 10.14 -29.00
CA GLU A 143 3.98 9.05 -28.85
C GLU A 143 3.05 9.28 -27.64
N LYS A 144 3.57 9.75 -26.51
CA LYS A 144 2.74 10.13 -25.35
C LYS A 144 1.81 11.31 -25.66
N VAL A 145 2.28 12.32 -26.38
CA VAL A 145 1.46 13.46 -26.82
C VAL A 145 0.42 13.02 -27.85
N ALA A 146 0.78 12.14 -28.79
CA ALA A 146 -0.15 11.57 -29.76
C ALA A 146 -1.20 10.68 -29.09
N LYS A 147 -0.82 9.84 -28.12
CA LYS A 147 -1.74 9.04 -27.31
C LYS A 147 -2.62 9.91 -26.42
N ALA A 148 -2.10 10.99 -25.85
CA ALA A 148 -2.89 11.95 -25.08
C ALA A 148 -3.90 12.72 -25.96
N LYS A 149 -3.50 13.11 -27.17
CA LYS A 149 -4.40 13.72 -28.16
C LYS A 149 -5.45 12.73 -28.65
N ARG A 150 -5.10 11.48 -28.93
CA ARG A 150 -6.05 10.42 -29.30
C ARG A 150 -6.99 10.05 -28.15
N ALA A 151 -6.52 10.06 -26.91
CA ALA A 151 -7.34 9.85 -25.72
C ALA A 151 -8.28 11.03 -25.46
N LYS A 152 -7.84 12.27 -25.70
CA LYS A 152 -8.73 13.45 -25.69
C LYS A 152 -9.75 13.39 -26.81
N ALA A 153 -9.35 13.09 -28.05
CA ALA A 153 -10.26 12.91 -29.18
C ALA A 153 -11.24 11.75 -28.98
N GLN A 154 -10.83 10.64 -28.34
CA GLN A 154 -11.74 9.56 -27.95
C GLN A 154 -12.66 9.96 -26.78
N LYS A 155 -12.19 10.78 -25.82
CA LYS A 155 -13.04 11.31 -24.76
C LYS A 155 -14.06 12.31 -25.31
N GLU A 156 -13.66 13.13 -26.27
CA GLU A 156 -14.52 14.08 -26.98
C GLU A 156 -15.52 13.32 -27.88
N ALA A 157 -15.08 12.32 -28.64
CA ALA A 157 -15.99 11.44 -29.41
C ALA A 157 -16.96 10.66 -28.51
N LYS A 158 -16.50 10.19 -27.34
CA LYS A 158 -17.36 9.54 -26.33
C LYS A 158 -18.24 10.54 -25.56
N ALA A 159 -17.88 11.82 -25.51
CA ALA A 159 -18.69 12.89 -24.94
C ALA A 159 -19.69 13.47 -25.95
N VAL A 160 -19.48 13.25 -27.26
CA VAL A 160 -20.47 13.50 -28.31
C VAL A 160 -21.47 12.34 -28.38
N GLN A 161 -21.03 11.09 -28.12
CA GLN A 161 -21.90 9.91 -28.12
C GLN A 161 -22.70 9.75 -26.81
N ASN A 162 -22.12 10.07 -25.66
CA ASN A 162 -22.84 10.12 -24.39
C ASN A 162 -23.14 11.59 -24.14
N GLY A 163 -24.41 11.98 -24.24
CA GLY A 163 -24.88 13.35 -24.04
C GLY A 163 -24.48 13.99 -22.70
N PRO A 164 -25.03 15.18 -22.35
CA PRO A 164 -24.53 16.04 -21.28
C PRO A 164 -24.34 15.32 -19.94
N ALA A 165 -23.38 15.82 -19.14
CA ALA A 165 -22.86 15.17 -17.94
C ALA A 165 -23.96 14.56 -17.05
N PRO A 166 -23.74 13.34 -16.48
CA PRO A 166 -24.78 12.61 -15.75
C PRO A 166 -25.37 13.46 -14.63
N SER A 167 -26.70 13.56 -14.59
CA SER A 167 -27.42 14.31 -13.57
C SER A 167 -27.19 13.70 -12.18
N GLU A 168 -27.36 14.48 -11.09
CA GLU A 168 -27.19 13.96 -9.72
C GLU A 168 -28.05 12.71 -9.44
N HIS A 169 -29.22 12.65 -10.07
CA HIS A 169 -30.11 11.48 -10.01
C HIS A 169 -29.47 10.22 -10.61
N ASP A 170 -28.74 10.34 -11.73
CA ASP A 170 -28.02 9.21 -12.34
C ASP A 170 -26.84 8.75 -11.48
N LEU A 171 -26.18 9.67 -10.78
CA LEU A 171 -25.10 9.34 -9.84
C LEU A 171 -25.64 8.62 -8.60
N SER A 172 -26.81 9.00 -8.12
CA SER A 172 -27.49 8.33 -7.00
C SER A 172 -27.92 6.90 -7.36
N ALA A 173 -28.48 6.70 -8.55
CA ALA A 173 -28.89 5.38 -9.04
C ALA A 173 -27.70 4.42 -9.18
N ARG A 174 -26.56 4.91 -9.69
CA ARG A 174 -25.31 4.13 -9.78
C ARG A 174 -24.73 3.81 -8.41
N THR A 175 -24.89 4.71 -7.45
CA THR A 175 -24.43 4.48 -6.08
C THR A 175 -25.31 3.46 -5.36
N ALA A 176 -26.63 3.49 -5.59
CA ALA A 176 -27.56 2.47 -5.10
C ALA A 176 -27.23 1.09 -5.65
N ALA A 177 -27.02 0.97 -6.97
CA ALA A 177 -26.63 -0.29 -7.61
C ALA A 177 -25.32 -0.89 -7.07
N ARG A 178 -24.33 -0.04 -6.73
CA ARG A 178 -23.09 -0.49 -6.07
C ARG A 178 -23.34 -1.02 -4.66
N ARG A 179 -24.24 -0.39 -3.90
CA ARG A 179 -24.57 -0.83 -2.53
C ARG A 179 -25.26 -2.19 -2.56
N GLU A 180 -26.18 -2.41 -3.49
CA GLU A 180 -26.83 -3.72 -3.66
C GLU A 180 -25.82 -4.81 -4.03
N HIS A 181 -24.89 -4.51 -4.94
CA HIS A 181 -23.82 -5.46 -5.29
C HIS A 181 -22.91 -5.81 -4.09
N LEU A 182 -22.58 -4.83 -3.24
CA LEU A 182 -21.80 -5.09 -2.03
C LEU A 182 -22.58 -5.90 -0.99
N LEU A 183 -23.90 -5.70 -0.89
CA LEU A 183 -24.77 -6.50 -0.03
C LEU A 183 -24.84 -7.95 -0.51
N ALA A 184 -24.94 -8.18 -1.83
CA ALA A 184 -24.88 -9.51 -2.42
C ALA A 184 -23.54 -10.20 -2.16
N LEU A 185 -22.41 -9.49 -2.30
CA LEU A 185 -21.08 -10.02 -1.94
C LEU A 185 -20.97 -10.36 -0.45
N ARG A 186 -21.51 -9.51 0.43
CA ARG A 186 -21.54 -9.81 1.87
C ARG A 186 -22.36 -11.06 2.18
N ALA A 187 -23.52 -11.22 1.55
CA ALA A 187 -24.38 -12.38 1.75
C ALA A 187 -23.70 -13.69 1.31
N THR A 188 -23.02 -13.68 0.16
CA THR A 188 -22.29 -14.85 -0.36
C THR A 188 -21.08 -15.22 0.50
N ILE A 189 -20.36 -14.23 1.05
CA ILE A 189 -19.25 -14.47 2.00
C ILE A 189 -19.78 -15.08 3.30
N ILE A 190 -20.90 -14.59 3.84
CA ILE A 190 -21.51 -15.13 5.07
C ILE A 190 -22.05 -16.55 4.82
N ALA A 191 -22.69 -16.80 3.69
CA ALA A 191 -23.20 -18.12 3.31
C ALA A 191 -22.07 -19.17 3.20
N ARG A 192 -20.89 -18.76 2.73
CA ARG A 192 -19.72 -19.64 2.61
C ARG A 192 -18.91 -19.81 3.90
N ALA A 193 -19.22 -19.02 4.94
CA ALA A 193 -18.51 -19.02 6.22
C ALA A 193 -19.18 -19.86 7.32
N ASP A 194 -20.23 -20.64 7.03
CA ASP A 194 -20.87 -21.56 8.01
C ASP A 194 -20.03 -22.84 8.25
N ILE A 195 -18.74 -22.65 8.54
CA ILE A 195 -17.71 -23.66 8.82
C ILE A 195 -18.05 -24.49 10.07
N ARG A 196 -19.01 -24.05 10.91
CA ARG A 196 -19.39 -24.77 12.13
C ARG A 196 -20.17 -26.05 11.87
N LYS A 197 -20.87 -26.15 10.74
CA LYS A 197 -21.55 -27.40 10.34
C LYS A 197 -20.54 -28.37 9.75
N ASP A 198 -19.70 -27.89 8.84
CA ASP A 198 -18.63 -28.68 8.23
C ASP A 198 -17.62 -29.18 9.27
N ALA A 199 -17.22 -28.33 10.22
CA ALA A 199 -16.32 -28.72 11.30
C ALA A 199 -16.93 -29.76 12.25
N ARG A 200 -18.25 -29.74 12.46
CA ARG A 200 -18.93 -30.72 13.31
C ARG A 200 -19.00 -32.09 12.63
N VAL A 201 -19.28 -32.10 11.32
CA VAL A 201 -19.26 -33.32 10.49
C VAL A 201 -17.84 -33.90 10.42
N LEU A 202 -16.83 -33.06 10.20
CA LEU A 202 -15.43 -33.49 10.22
C LEU A 202 -14.99 -34.02 11.58
N TRP A 203 -15.46 -33.43 12.68
CA TRP A 203 -15.15 -33.88 14.04
C TRP A 203 -15.84 -35.20 14.38
N GLN A 204 -17.09 -35.40 13.95
CA GLN A 204 -17.80 -36.67 14.11
C GLN A 204 -17.12 -37.78 13.31
N ASN A 205 -16.77 -37.53 12.05
CA ASN A 205 -16.06 -38.51 11.21
C ASN A 205 -14.68 -38.85 11.79
N ALA A 206 -13.96 -37.84 12.30
CA ALA A 206 -12.68 -38.06 12.97
C ALA A 206 -12.83 -38.88 14.26
N LYS A 207 -13.91 -38.67 15.04
CA LYS A 207 -14.17 -39.42 16.25
C LYS A 207 -14.50 -40.89 15.96
N ILE A 208 -15.35 -41.15 14.96
CA ILE A 208 -15.67 -42.52 14.52
C ILE A 208 -14.40 -43.24 14.06
N THR A 209 -13.57 -42.59 13.24
CA THR A 209 -12.31 -43.19 12.77
C THR A 209 -11.32 -43.47 13.91
N ALA A 210 -11.32 -42.62 14.94
CA ALA A 210 -10.48 -42.80 16.13
C ALA A 210 -10.98 -43.93 17.02
N ASP A 211 -12.30 -44.04 17.19
CA ASP A 211 -12.93 -45.11 17.97
C ASP A 211 -12.74 -46.48 17.27
N ASP A 212 -12.85 -46.53 15.94
CA ASP A 212 -12.56 -47.73 15.12
C ASP A 212 -11.09 -48.13 15.19
N ALA A 213 -10.16 -47.16 15.08
CA ALA A 213 -8.74 -47.42 15.22
C ALA A 213 -8.38 -47.90 16.64
N ALA A 214 -9.01 -47.33 17.67
CA ALA A 214 -8.83 -47.76 19.05
C ALA A 214 -9.37 -49.17 19.30
N ALA A 215 -10.50 -49.54 18.68
CA ALA A 215 -11.03 -50.90 18.71
C ALA A 215 -10.09 -51.89 18.01
N ASP A 216 -9.61 -51.58 16.80
CA ASP A 216 -8.64 -52.41 16.06
C ASP A 216 -7.32 -52.59 16.83
N THR A 217 -6.85 -51.52 17.49
CA THR A 217 -5.65 -51.58 18.32
C THR A 217 -5.88 -52.45 19.57
N ARG A 218 -7.05 -52.36 20.21
CA ARG A 218 -7.41 -53.21 21.36
C ARG A 218 -7.55 -54.68 20.96
N HIS A 219 -8.13 -54.97 19.80
CA HIS A 219 -8.22 -56.34 19.29
C HIS A 219 -6.83 -56.93 19.00
N LYS A 220 -5.95 -56.16 18.36
CA LYS A 220 -4.55 -56.56 18.12
C LYS A 220 -3.75 -56.69 19.42
N PHE A 221 -3.99 -55.83 20.39
CA PHE A 221 -3.33 -55.91 21.70
C PHE A 221 -3.84 -57.09 22.52
N ALA A 222 -5.13 -57.42 22.44
CA ALA A 222 -5.70 -58.62 23.06
C ALA A 222 -5.09 -59.89 22.43
N GLU A 223 -4.92 -59.91 21.11
CA GLU A 223 -4.24 -60.98 20.36
C GLU A 223 -2.76 -61.11 20.75
N LEU A 224 -2.06 -59.99 20.94
CA LEU A 224 -0.66 -59.96 21.40
C LEU A 224 -0.51 -60.33 22.88
N SER A 225 -1.50 -60.01 23.74
CA SER A 225 -1.48 -60.32 25.17
C SER A 225 -1.70 -61.80 25.49
N GLY A 226 -2.11 -62.61 24.51
CA GLY A 226 -2.10 -64.07 24.58
C GLY A 226 -0.69 -64.68 24.47
N THR A 227 0.34 -63.87 24.25
CA THR A 227 1.74 -64.33 24.20
C THR A 227 2.56 -63.66 25.32
N THR A 228 3.49 -64.41 25.88
CA THR A 228 4.33 -64.16 27.07
C THR A 228 5.26 -62.93 27.02
N ALA A 229 4.97 -61.95 26.15
CA ALA A 229 5.74 -60.73 25.97
C ALA A 229 5.28 -59.57 26.89
N VAL A 230 4.09 -59.66 27.51
CA VAL A 230 3.53 -58.56 28.31
C VAL A 230 4.08 -58.52 29.75
N GLU A 231 4.46 -59.68 30.32
CA GLU A 231 5.05 -59.70 31.68
C GLU A 231 6.48 -59.15 31.71
N THR A 232 7.27 -59.37 30.67
CA THR A 232 8.66 -58.90 30.59
C THR A 232 8.77 -57.38 30.34
N ALA A 233 7.73 -56.74 29.82
CA ALA A 233 7.70 -55.29 29.58
C ALA A 233 7.35 -54.48 30.85
N LYS A 234 6.76 -55.11 31.87
CA LYS A 234 6.26 -54.43 33.08
C LYS A 234 7.37 -54.10 34.09
N GLU A 235 8.47 -54.84 34.10
CA GLU A 235 9.52 -54.67 35.12
C GLU A 235 10.63 -53.66 34.77
N ARG A 236 10.73 -53.18 33.53
CA ARG A 236 11.94 -52.44 33.10
C ARG A 236 11.81 -50.95 32.76
N TRP A 237 10.63 -50.33 32.74
CA TRP A 237 10.46 -49.00 32.11
C TRP A 237 9.72 -47.94 32.95
N PHE A 238 10.09 -47.80 34.22
CA PHE A 238 9.49 -46.78 35.11
C PHE A 238 9.96 -45.31 34.93
N PRO A 239 10.66 -44.90 33.85
CA PRO A 239 10.64 -43.48 33.49
C PRO A 239 10.43 -43.18 31.99
N ALA A 240 9.62 -43.95 31.25
CA ALA A 240 9.31 -43.63 29.84
C ALA A 240 7.82 -43.80 29.44
N GLY A 241 6.90 -43.66 30.40
CA GLY A 241 5.45 -43.68 30.15
C GLY A 241 4.90 -42.49 29.33
N VAL A 242 5.69 -41.45 29.09
CA VAL A 242 5.25 -40.25 28.35
C VAL A 242 5.61 -40.30 26.85
N PHE A 243 6.48 -41.21 26.42
CA PHE A 243 6.92 -41.26 25.01
C PHE A 243 6.15 -42.25 24.11
N MET A 244 5.42 -43.23 24.66
CA MET A 244 4.72 -44.26 23.87
C MET A 244 3.40 -43.79 23.22
N VAL A 245 2.75 -42.74 23.73
CA VAL A 245 1.56 -42.16 23.08
C VAL A 245 1.94 -41.32 21.86
N SER A 246 3.18 -40.83 21.80
CA SER A 246 3.67 -40.00 20.69
C SER A 246 4.13 -40.83 19.48
N THR A 247 4.72 -42.01 19.71
CA THR A 247 5.28 -42.85 18.63
C THR A 247 4.21 -43.53 17.77
N THR A 248 3.08 -43.96 18.34
CA THR A 248 2.01 -44.61 17.56
C THR A 248 1.32 -43.64 16.59
N VAL A 249 1.07 -42.41 17.04
CA VAL A 249 0.52 -41.34 16.17
C VAL A 249 1.55 -40.93 15.08
N LEU A 250 2.83 -40.87 15.43
CA LEU A 250 3.91 -40.57 14.48
C LEU A 250 4.07 -41.67 13.41
N VAL A 251 3.97 -42.95 13.78
CA VAL A 251 4.09 -44.09 12.86
C VAL A 251 2.89 -44.17 11.90
N VAL A 252 1.68 -43.87 12.38
CA VAL A 252 0.47 -43.81 11.52
C VAL A 252 0.54 -42.61 10.55
N LEU A 253 1.06 -41.46 11.00
CA LEU A 253 1.28 -40.30 10.13
C LEU A 253 2.42 -40.51 9.13
N LEU A 254 3.52 -41.18 9.52
CA LEU A 254 4.61 -41.53 8.59
C LEU A 254 4.14 -42.52 7.52
N ARG A 255 3.36 -43.54 7.89
CA ARG A 255 2.84 -44.53 6.92
C ARG A 255 1.90 -43.92 5.89
N LYS A 256 1.11 -42.91 6.29
CA LYS A 256 0.20 -42.18 5.40
C LYS A 256 0.93 -41.18 4.48
N LEU A 257 2.11 -40.71 4.88
CA LEU A 257 2.94 -39.81 4.07
C LEU A 257 3.76 -40.55 3.01
N ILE A 258 4.15 -41.80 3.28
CA ILE A 258 4.96 -42.63 2.36
C ILE A 258 4.11 -43.35 1.30
N ARG A 259 2.79 -43.50 1.49
CA ARG A 259 1.86 -44.09 0.52
C ARG A 259 1.12 -43.05 -0.33
N LYS A 260 1.81 -42.01 -0.77
CA LYS A 260 1.31 -41.13 -1.84
C LYS A 260 1.94 -41.53 -3.17
#